data_AF-A0ABD3FPV4-F1
#
_entry.id   AF-A0ABD3FPV4-F1
#
_cell.length_a   1.000
_cell.length_b   1.000
_cell.length_c   1.000
_cell.angle_alpha   90.00
_cell.angle_beta   90.00
_cell.angle_gamma   90.00
#
_symmetry.space_group_name_H-M   'P 1'
#
loop_
_entity.id
_entity.type
_entity.pdbx_description
1 polymer ?
#
loop_
_entity_poly.entity_id
_entity_poly.type
_entity_poly.pdbx_seq_one_letter_code
_entity_poly.pdbx_strand_id
1 'polypeptide(L)' 'MADAPETVGHITIKEYTEDYFGFVHSEIGQNFGILIGIIVLYRVCAALALRFINYQKK' A
#
# COMPACT_ATOMS: atom_id res chain seq x y z
N MET A 1 14.20 -30.82 5.55
CA MET A 1 13.03 -30.90 6.43
C MET A 1 13.39 -31.58 7.76
N ALA A 2 14.57 -31.29 8.34
CA ALA A 2 15.11 -32.03 9.49
C ALA A 2 15.37 -31.18 10.74
N ASP A 3 15.10 -29.88 10.70
CA ASP A 3 15.42 -28.92 11.77
C ASP A 3 14.36 -27.81 11.92
N ALA A 4 13.10 -28.11 11.56
CA ALA A 4 12.00 -27.17 11.81
C ALA A 4 11.29 -27.57 13.12
N PRO A 5 11.10 -26.64 14.08
CA PRO A 5 10.43 -26.94 15.33
C PRO A 5 9.00 -27.39 15.06
N GLU A 6 8.61 -28.49 15.70
CA GLU A 6 7.33 -29.21 15.58
C GLU A 6 6.07 -28.39 15.97
N THR A 7 6.24 -27.14 16.38
CA THR A 7 5.17 -26.19 16.69
C THR A 7 4.54 -25.50 15.47
N VAL A 8 5.05 -25.76 14.25
CA VAL A 8 4.40 -25.31 13.00
C VAL A 8 3.29 -26.25 12.49
N GLY A 9 2.91 -27.26 13.28
CA GLY A 9 2.00 -28.33 12.85
C GLY A 9 0.54 -27.97 12.60
N HIS A 10 0.08 -26.77 12.98
CA HIS A 10 -1.35 -26.41 12.87
C HIS A 10 -1.65 -24.94 12.56
N ILE A 11 -0.69 -24.15 12.08
CA ILE A 11 -0.99 -22.79 11.60
C ILE A 11 -1.00 -22.80 10.07
N THR A 12 -2.07 -22.29 9.46
CA THR A 12 -2.08 -22.12 8.01
C THR A 12 -1.11 -20.99 7.66
N ILE A 13 -0.42 -21.03 6.49
CA ILE A 13 0.50 -19.94 6.05
C ILE A 13 -0.17 -18.55 6.13
N LYS A 14 -1.50 -18.54 5.97
CA LYS A 14 -2.36 -17.38 6.18
C LYS A 14 -2.21 -16.75 7.57
N GLU A 15 -2.29 -17.56 8.62
CA GLU A 15 -2.26 -17.13 10.03
C GLU A 15 -0.90 -16.52 10.41
N TYR A 16 0.19 -17.14 9.93
CA TYR A 16 1.55 -16.61 10.13
C TYR A 16 1.74 -15.23 9.49
N THR A 17 1.18 -15.02 8.30
CA THR A 17 1.30 -13.75 7.57
C THR A 17 0.41 -12.66 8.18
N GLU A 18 -0.77 -13.04 8.68
CA GLU A 18 -1.70 -12.12 9.35
C GLU A 18 -1.11 -11.57 10.67
N ASP A 19 -0.46 -12.43 11.46
CA ASP A 19 0.08 -12.09 12.79
C ASP A 19 1.45 -11.37 12.72
N TYR A 20 2.37 -11.80 11.84
CA TYR A 20 3.70 -11.19 11.73
C TYR A 20 3.78 -9.97 10.80
N PHE A 21 3.00 -9.95 9.72
CA PHE A 21 3.04 -8.87 8.74
C PHE A 21 1.83 -7.93 8.84
N GLY A 22 0.95 -8.13 9.83
CA GLY A 22 -0.22 -7.30 10.04
C GLY A 22 -1.13 -7.25 8.82
N PHE A 23 -1.14 -8.33 8.02
CA PHE A 23 -1.87 -8.43 6.76
C PHE A 23 -3.37 -8.64 7.02
N VAL A 24 -3.99 -7.74 7.77
CA VAL A 24 -5.43 -7.72 7.98
C VAL A 24 -6.07 -7.47 6.61
N HIS A 25 -6.76 -8.48 6.08
CA HIS A 25 -7.39 -8.44 4.75
C HIS A 25 -8.41 -7.29 4.61
N SER A 26 -8.88 -6.74 5.74
CA SER A 26 -9.76 -5.57 5.81
C SER A 26 -9.09 -4.26 5.40
N GLU A 27 -7.76 -4.13 5.46
CA GLU A 27 -7.05 -2.88 5.16
C GLU A 27 -6.52 -2.80 3.73
N ILE A 28 -6.68 -3.85 2.92
CA ILE A 28 -6.26 -3.86 1.51
C ILE A 28 -6.94 -2.72 0.73
N GLY A 29 -8.25 -2.53 0.96
CA GLY A 29 -9.01 -1.44 0.34
C GLY A 29 -8.53 -0.06 0.76
N GLN A 30 -8.16 0.09 2.04
CA GLN A 30 -7.64 1.35 2.59
C GLN A 30 -6.26 1.69 2.02
N ASN A 31 -5.33 0.73 2.00
CA ASN A 31 -3.99 0.93 1.42
C ASN A 31 -4.06 1.23 -0.08
N PHE A 32 -4.93 0.52 -0.83
CA PHE A 32 -5.17 0.83 -2.24
C PHE A 32 -5.74 2.24 -2.42
N GLY A 33 -6.71 2.63 -1.60
CA GLY A 33 -7.28 3.98 -1.58
C GLY A 33 -6.24 5.07 -1.28
N ILE A 34 -5.34 4.84 -0.32
CA ILE A 34 -4.25 5.76 0.02
C ILE A 34 -3.31 5.96 -1.17
N LEU A 35 -2.90 4.88 -1.84
CA LEU A 35 -2.01 4.96 -3.01
C LEU A 35 -2.66 5.73 -4.16
N ILE A 36 -3.92 5.41 -4.48
CA ILE A 36 -4.69 6.14 -5.50
C ILE A 36 -4.84 7.61 -5.10
N GLY A 37 -5.11 7.90 -3.83
CA GLY A 37 -5.20 9.26 -3.29
C GLY A 37 -3.91 10.06 -3.50
N ILE A 38 -2.75 9.47 -3.19
CA ILE A 38 -1.45 10.11 -3.42
C ILE A 38 -1.21 10.37 -4.91
N ILE A 39 -1.52 9.42 -5.79
CA ILE A 39 -1.37 9.59 -7.24
C ILE A 39 -2.22 10.77 -7.72
N VAL A 40 -3.49 10.82 -7.34
CA VAL A 40 -4.41 11.90 -7.72
C VAL A 40 -3.92 13.25 -7.19
N LEU A 41 -3.47 13.31 -5.93
CA LEU A 41 -2.95 14.52 -5.32
C LEU A 41 -1.78 15.10 -6.12
N TYR A 42 -0.77 14.29 -6.42
CA TYR A 42 0.40 14.73 -7.20
C TYR A 42 0.02 15.14 -8.62
N ARG A 43 -0.95 14.47 -9.25
CA ARG A 43 -1.45 14.83 -10.59
C ARG A 43 -2.11 16.20 -10.58
N VAL A 44 -2.92 16.50 -9.56
CA VAL A 44 -3.54 17.82 -9.39
C VAL A 44 -2.48 18.89 -9.15
N CYS A 45 -1.53 18.65 -8.24
CA CYS A 45 -0.42 19.59 -7.99
C CYS A 45 0.39 19.86 -9.27
N ALA A 46 0.71 18.83 -10.05
CA ALA A 46 1.43 18.98 -11.31
C ALA A 46 0.63 19.78 -12.35
N ALA A 47 -0.68 19.52 -12.47
CA ALA A 47 -1.56 20.27 -13.37
C ALA A 47 -1.65 21.75 -12.97
N LEU A 48 -1.73 22.05 -11.66
CA LEU A 48 -1.71 23.42 -11.15
C LEU A 48 -0.36 24.11 -11.39
N ALA A 49 0.75 23.41 -11.16
CA ALA A 49 2.09 23.94 -11.43
C ALA A 49 2.26 24.28 -12.91
N LEU A 50 1.85 23.39 -13.81
CA LEU A 50 1.88 23.63 -15.25
C LEU A 50 0.96 24.80 -15.65
N ARG A 51 -0.23 24.91 -15.05
CA ARG A 51 -1.12 26.04 -15.30
C ARG A 51 -0.50 27.37 -14.86
N PHE A 52 0.18 27.40 -13.72
CA PHE A 52 0.86 28.60 -13.22
C PHE A 52 2.06 28.98 -14.10
N ILE A 53 2.87 28.00 -14.50
CA ILE A 53 3.99 28.20 -15.44
C ILE A 53 3.48 28.71 -16.79
N ASN A 54 2.37 28.16 -17.30
CA ASN A 54 1.76 28.61 -18.55
C ASN A 54 1.22 30.04 -18.45
N TYR A 55 0.71 30.45 -17.28
CA TYR A 55 0.25 31.81 -17.04
C TYR A 55 1.41 32.82 -17.02
N GLN A 56 2.56 32.44 -16.42
CA GLN A 56 3.77 33.28 -16.39
C GLN A 56 4.41 33.53 -17.76
N LYS A 57 4.12 32.69 -18.76
CA LYS A 57 4.66 32.82 -20.12
C LYS A 57 3.83 33.71 -21.05
N LYS A 58 2.71 34.25 -20.57
CA LYS A 58 1.80 35.13 -21.32
C LYS A 58 1.93 36.57 -20.83
#